data_AF-A0A2J2HH19-F1
#
_entry.id   AF-A0A2J2HH19-F1
#
_cell.length_a   1.000
_cell.length_b   1.000
_cell.length_c   1.000
_cell.angle_alpha   90.00
_cell.angle_beta   90.00
_cell.angle_gamma   90.00
#
_symmetry.space_group_name_H-M   'P 1'
#
loop_
_entity.id
_entity.type
_entity.pdbx_description
1 polymer ?
#
loop_
_entity_poly.entity_id
_entity_poly.type
_entity_poly.pdbx_seq_one_letter_code
_entity_poly.pdbx_strand_id
1 'polypeptide(L)'
;MALFIDTLDIWLMTLGITLITAAYGVFVNFVRRPTRIATDGSSTTTAQMERPVTVCLNVNKCLSLFFITVGIYALATGLWASMTWPLPGPYNLMFSDAWPIFGLVSLMLGLAMYLGVDLRYLSLPIALFSIPVIVYGVDILMHGLTTEPLFASGMYILLGLAMLISPGAMLPRGNASRYVGAIVMILLILSGVLAFFIGISATFQHTLIWMKWAPWYGTSG
;
A
#
# COMPACT_ATOMS: atom_id res chain seq x y z
N MET A 1 -29.80 2.77 13.10
CA MET A 1 -28.40 2.98 12.65
C MET A 1 -28.49 3.50 11.24
N ALA A 2 -27.95 4.68 10.94
CA ALA A 2 -27.96 5.19 9.56
C ALA A 2 -26.99 4.33 8.74
N LEU A 3 -27.49 3.65 7.72
CA LEU A 3 -26.69 2.88 6.78
C LEU A 3 -26.24 3.86 5.68
N PHE A 4 -24.95 4.21 5.70
CA PHE A 4 -24.28 5.02 4.69
C PHE A 4 -23.31 4.12 3.93
N ILE A 5 -23.14 4.37 2.62
CA ILE A 5 -22.17 3.62 1.79
C ILE A 5 -20.82 3.68 2.49
N ASP A 6 -20.30 2.52 2.87
CA ASP A 6 -19.01 2.43 3.54
C ASP A 6 -17.89 2.37 2.49
N THR A 7 -17.24 3.50 2.24
CA THR A 7 -16.12 3.59 1.31
C THR A 7 -14.88 2.87 1.83
N LEU A 8 -14.84 2.50 3.11
CA LEU A 8 -13.70 1.82 3.72
C LEU A 8 -13.47 0.43 3.14
N ASP A 9 -14.53 -0.28 2.77
CA ASP A 9 -14.48 -1.62 2.17
C ASP A 9 -13.60 -1.63 0.91
N ILE A 10 -13.89 -0.70 -0.02
CA ILE A 10 -13.15 -0.60 -1.28
C ILE A 10 -11.75 -0.01 -1.07
N TRP A 11 -11.56 0.85 -0.06
CA TRP A 11 -10.24 1.37 0.28
C TRP A 11 -9.30 0.27 0.79
N LEU A 12 -9.78 -0.63 1.66
CA LEU A 12 -8.98 -1.76 2.14
C LEU A 12 -8.61 -2.74 1.01
N MET A 13 -9.54 -3.01 0.10
CA MET A 13 -9.22 -3.84 -1.08
C MET A 13 -8.22 -3.12 -2.01
N THR A 14 -8.37 -1.81 -2.21
CA THR A 14 -7.42 -1.00 -3.00
C THR A 14 -6.04 -0.96 -2.37
N LEU A 15 -5.98 -0.85 -1.03
CA LEU A 15 -4.74 -0.98 -0.25
C LEU A 15 -4.10 -2.33 -0.51
N GLY A 16 -4.84 -3.43 -0.37
CA GLY A 16 -4.35 -4.79 -0.63
C GLY A 16 -3.73 -4.95 -2.02
N ILE A 17 -4.42 -4.49 -3.07
CA ILE A 17 -3.91 -4.51 -4.46
C ILE A 17 -2.61 -3.70 -4.55
N THR A 18 -2.57 -2.52 -3.93
CA THR A 18 -1.41 -1.62 -4.00
C THR A 18 -0.20 -2.18 -3.27
N LEU A 19 -0.40 -2.82 -2.11
CA LEU A 19 0.68 -3.43 -1.34
C LEU A 19 1.29 -4.63 -2.06
N ILE A 20 0.47 -5.48 -2.70
CA ILE A 20 0.97 -6.57 -3.54
C ILE A 20 1.74 -6.01 -4.75
N THR A 21 1.23 -4.95 -5.37
CA THR A 21 1.89 -4.28 -6.49
C THR A 21 3.23 -3.65 -6.06
N ALA A 22 3.28 -3.06 -4.88
CA ALA A 22 4.51 -2.53 -4.28
C ALA A 22 5.52 -3.64 -3.96
N ALA A 23 5.05 -4.79 -3.46
CA ALA A 23 5.90 -5.97 -3.25
C ALA A 23 6.52 -6.46 -4.57
N TYR A 24 5.77 -6.48 -5.66
CA TYR A 24 6.30 -6.76 -6.99
C TYR A 24 7.31 -5.69 -7.46
N GLY A 25 7.04 -4.42 -7.22
CA GLY A 25 7.98 -3.32 -7.48
C GLY A 25 9.30 -3.52 -6.73
N VAL A 26 9.25 -3.87 -5.43
CA VAL A 26 10.43 -4.20 -4.62
C VAL A 26 11.17 -5.41 -5.18
N PHE A 27 10.44 -6.44 -5.60
CA PHE A 27 11.04 -7.63 -6.21
C PHE A 27 11.86 -7.27 -7.45
N VAL A 28 11.29 -6.49 -8.37
CA VAL A 28 11.93 -6.10 -9.63
C VAL A 28 13.12 -5.18 -9.40
N ASN A 29 13.03 -4.23 -8.45
CA ASN A 29 14.05 -3.21 -8.25
C ASN A 29 15.21 -3.64 -7.33
N PHE A 30 14.95 -4.49 -6.32
CA PHE A 30 15.92 -4.77 -5.26
C PHE A 30 16.22 -6.25 -5.05
N VAL A 31 15.28 -7.16 -5.35
CA VAL A 31 15.43 -8.59 -5.02
C VAL A 31 15.92 -9.43 -6.20
N ARG A 32 15.41 -9.16 -7.39
CA ARG A 32 15.70 -9.90 -8.63
C ARG A 32 17.14 -9.65 -9.07
N ARG A 33 17.87 -10.74 -9.38
CA ARG A 33 19.19 -10.62 -10.02
C ARG A 33 19.03 -10.33 -11.52
N PRO A 34 19.83 -9.43 -12.11
CA PRO A 34 19.96 -9.40 -13.56
C PRO A 34 20.49 -10.77 -14.02
N THR A 35 19.79 -11.39 -14.96
CA THR A 35 20.17 -12.69 -15.52
C THR A 35 21.55 -12.55 -16.17
N ARG A 36 22.60 -13.16 -15.59
CA ARG A 36 23.88 -13.32 -16.30
C ARG A 36 23.65 -14.36 -17.39
N ILE A 37 23.68 -13.94 -18.66
CA ILE A 37 23.81 -14.89 -19.77
C ILE A 37 25.32 -15.07 -19.97
N ALA A 38 25.86 -16.20 -19.54
CA ALA A 38 27.24 -16.55 -19.86
C ALA A 38 27.32 -16.84 -21.36
N THR A 39 28.02 -15.96 -22.10
CA THR A 39 28.39 -16.16 -23.49
C THR A 39 29.82 -16.67 -23.54
N ASP A 40 30.04 -17.82 -24.16
CA ASP A 40 30.95 -18.05 -25.31
C ASP A 40 31.85 -16.89 -25.84
N GLY A 41 32.40 -16.04 -24.98
CA GLY A 41 33.60 -15.24 -25.22
C GLY A 41 33.44 -13.92 -25.97
N SER A 42 32.25 -13.51 -26.43
CA SER A 42 32.07 -12.18 -27.02
C SER A 42 31.60 -11.14 -25.99
N SER A 43 32.05 -9.90 -26.14
CA SER A 43 31.83 -8.76 -25.25
C SER A 43 30.34 -8.44 -25.03
N THR A 44 29.71 -9.09 -24.07
CA THR A 44 28.27 -8.93 -23.78
C THR A 44 27.98 -8.27 -22.44
N THR A 45 28.97 -7.98 -21.61
CA THR A 45 28.71 -7.46 -20.25
C THR A 45 28.04 -6.09 -20.25
N THR A 46 28.38 -5.20 -21.18
CA THR A 46 27.73 -3.89 -21.36
C THR A 46 26.33 -4.01 -21.94
N ALA A 47 26.15 -4.75 -23.05
CA ALA A 47 24.85 -4.98 -23.66
C ALA A 47 23.86 -5.73 -22.74
N GLN A 48 24.38 -6.67 -21.93
CA GLN A 48 23.59 -7.40 -20.93
C GLN A 48 23.37 -6.64 -19.63
N MET A 49 24.11 -5.57 -19.32
CA MET A 49 23.78 -4.67 -18.21
C MET A 49 22.77 -3.61 -18.63
N GLU A 50 22.81 -3.14 -19.87
CA GLU A 50 21.83 -2.19 -20.41
C GLU A 50 20.43 -2.81 -20.48
N ARG A 51 20.30 -4.03 -21.03
CA ARG A 51 19.01 -4.73 -21.17
C ARG A 51 18.19 -4.90 -19.87
N PRO A 52 18.74 -5.36 -18.72
CA PRO A 52 18.00 -5.49 -17.47
C PRO A 52 17.65 -4.12 -16.88
N VAL A 53 18.50 -3.10 -17.04
CA VAL A 53 18.18 -1.73 -16.61
C VAL A 53 16.98 -1.18 -17.40
N THR A 54 16.96 -1.39 -18.73
CA THR A 54 15.83 -0.97 -19.57
C THR A 54 14.53 -1.70 -19.21
N VAL A 55 14.59 -3.00 -18.91
CA VAL A 55 13.41 -3.77 -18.48
C VAL A 55 12.87 -3.26 -17.14
N CYS A 56 13.72 -3.04 -16.14
CA CYS A 56 13.30 -2.48 -14.86
C CYS A 56 12.70 -1.08 -15.03
N LEU A 57 13.29 -0.24 -15.89
CA LEU A 57 12.76 1.10 -16.19
C LEU A 57 11.38 1.03 -16.83
N ASN A 58 11.17 0.12 -17.79
CA ASN A 58 9.88 -0.05 -18.45
C ASN A 58 8.81 -0.58 -17.48
N VAL A 59 9.16 -1.56 -16.64
CA VAL A 59 8.25 -2.05 -15.59
C VAL A 59 7.90 -0.91 -14.63
N ASN A 60 8.88 -0.12 -14.20
CA ASN A 60 8.64 1.01 -13.31
C ASN A 60 7.72 2.06 -13.94
N LYS A 61 7.88 2.35 -15.24
CA LYS A 61 6.97 3.24 -15.98
C LYS A 61 5.54 2.69 -16.13
N CYS A 62 5.37 1.37 -16.20
CA CYS A 62 4.02 0.79 -16.18
C CYS A 62 3.40 0.85 -14.78
N LEU A 63 4.18 0.49 -13.75
CA LEU A 63 3.75 0.57 -12.36
C LEU A 63 3.48 2.00 -11.91
N SER A 64 4.19 2.99 -12.47
CA SER A 64 3.98 4.40 -12.12
C SER A 64 2.57 4.88 -12.42
N LEU A 65 1.99 4.46 -13.55
CA LEU A 65 0.61 4.80 -13.89
C LEU A 65 -0.37 4.31 -12.83
N PHE A 66 -0.17 3.09 -12.33
CA PHE A 66 -0.98 2.53 -11.25
C PHE A 66 -0.80 3.32 -9.94
N PHE A 67 0.44 3.58 -9.53
CA PHE A 67 0.70 4.31 -8.27
C PHE A 67 0.23 5.76 -8.31
N ILE A 68 0.33 6.44 -9.46
CA ILE A 68 -0.17 7.80 -9.64
C ILE A 68 -1.70 7.80 -9.54
N THR A 69 -2.39 6.90 -10.25
CA THR A 69 -3.87 6.89 -10.25
C THR A 69 -4.44 6.53 -8.88
N VAL A 70 -3.89 5.49 -8.23
CA VAL A 70 -4.27 5.14 -6.87
C VAL A 70 -3.89 6.25 -5.89
N GLY A 71 -2.73 6.88 -6.06
CA GLY A 71 -2.28 7.98 -5.20
C GLY A 71 -3.21 9.20 -5.27
N ILE A 72 -3.61 9.61 -6.47
CA ILE A 72 -4.59 10.69 -6.68
C ILE A 72 -5.94 10.31 -6.07
N TYR A 73 -6.42 9.10 -6.35
CA TYR A 73 -7.68 8.60 -5.79
C TYR A 73 -7.66 8.63 -4.26
N ALA A 74 -6.66 8.02 -3.65
CA ALA A 74 -6.58 7.91 -2.20
C ALA A 74 -6.39 9.27 -1.51
N LEU A 75 -5.60 10.17 -2.10
CA LEU A 75 -5.43 11.52 -1.57
C LEU A 75 -6.75 12.30 -1.65
N ALA A 76 -7.44 12.26 -2.78
CA ALA A 76 -8.70 12.98 -2.97
C ALA A 76 -9.80 12.45 -2.05
N THR A 77 -9.99 11.14 -1.99
CA THR A 77 -11.05 10.55 -1.14
C THR A 77 -10.72 10.63 0.33
N GLY A 78 -9.43 10.56 0.70
CA GLY A 78 -8.97 10.74 2.07
C GLY A 78 -9.19 12.16 2.57
N LEU A 79 -8.73 13.16 1.81
CA LEU A 79 -8.95 14.57 2.17
C LEU A 79 -10.44 14.92 2.22
N TRP A 80 -11.22 14.43 1.26
CA TRP A 80 -12.68 14.55 1.30
C TRP A 80 -13.26 13.96 2.57
N ALA A 81 -12.88 12.73 2.94
CA ALA A 81 -13.36 12.11 4.17
C ALA A 81 -12.94 12.91 5.40
N SER A 82 -11.68 13.34 5.52
CA SER A 82 -11.22 14.19 6.63
C SER A 82 -11.99 15.50 6.76
N MET A 83 -12.39 16.12 5.65
CA MET A 83 -13.14 17.39 5.65
C MET A 83 -14.64 17.20 5.89
N THR A 84 -15.20 16.10 5.41
CA THR A 84 -16.64 15.87 5.45
C THR A 84 -17.09 15.02 6.61
N TRP A 85 -16.17 14.35 7.33
CA TRP A 85 -16.49 13.37 8.37
C TRP A 85 -17.41 13.94 9.46
N PRO A 86 -18.71 13.59 9.47
CA PRO A 86 -19.67 14.11 10.44
C PRO A 86 -20.20 13.02 11.37
N LEU A 87 -19.65 11.79 11.30
CA LEU A 87 -20.24 10.61 11.92
C LEU A 87 -19.66 10.33 13.31
N PRO A 88 -20.52 10.08 14.33
CA PRO A 88 -20.07 9.62 15.64
C PRO A 88 -19.55 8.17 15.53
N GLY A 89 -18.27 7.97 15.86
CA GLY A 89 -17.64 6.65 15.93
C GLY A 89 -16.13 6.73 15.68
N PRO A 90 -15.28 6.17 16.56
CA PRO A 90 -13.82 6.29 16.43
C PRO A 90 -13.24 5.42 15.29
N TYR A 91 -13.97 4.39 14.85
CA TYR A 91 -13.52 3.41 13.85
C TYR A 91 -13.09 4.09 12.55
N ASN A 92 -13.99 4.85 11.91
CA ASN A 92 -13.76 5.36 10.56
C ASN A 92 -12.84 6.58 10.52
N LEU A 93 -12.72 7.32 11.63
CA LEU A 93 -11.80 8.46 11.71
C LEU A 93 -10.38 8.01 11.41
N MET A 94 -9.94 6.92 12.02
CA MET A 94 -8.55 6.50 11.93
C MET A 94 -8.15 5.96 10.56
N PHE A 95 -9.04 5.20 9.92
CA PHE A 95 -8.83 4.75 8.55
C PHE A 95 -8.89 5.92 7.54
N SER A 96 -9.78 6.89 7.77
CA SER A 96 -9.86 8.09 6.92
C SER A 96 -8.66 9.03 7.04
N ASP A 97 -8.04 9.12 8.22
CA ASP A 97 -6.92 10.02 8.49
C ASP A 97 -5.59 9.46 7.95
N ALA A 98 -5.41 8.13 7.98
CA ALA A 98 -4.24 7.48 7.41
C ALA A 98 -4.29 7.37 5.87
N TRP A 99 -5.48 7.43 5.26
CA TRP A 99 -5.67 7.23 3.82
C TRP A 99 -5.01 8.31 2.93
N PRO A 100 -5.06 9.61 3.25
CA PRO A 100 -4.29 10.65 2.56
C PRO A 100 -2.78 10.38 2.56
N ILE A 101 -2.23 9.88 3.66
CA ILE A 101 -0.79 9.58 3.78
C ILE A 101 -0.42 8.47 2.80
N PHE A 102 -1.24 7.42 2.72
CA PHE A 102 -1.09 6.36 1.73
C PHE A 102 -1.17 6.92 0.29
N GLY A 103 -2.10 7.84 0.03
CA GLY A 103 -2.21 8.54 -1.25
C GLY A 103 -0.96 9.34 -1.61
N LEU A 104 -0.42 10.12 -0.67
CA LEU A 104 0.82 10.90 -0.84
C LEU A 104 2.00 9.99 -1.14
N VAL A 105 2.22 8.94 -0.35
CA VAL A 105 3.34 8.00 -0.55
C VAL A 105 3.22 7.28 -1.91
N SER A 106 2.02 6.84 -2.28
CA SER A 106 1.78 6.21 -3.58
C SER A 106 2.05 7.17 -4.74
N LEU A 107 1.58 8.42 -4.63
CA LEU A 107 1.79 9.44 -5.65
C LEU A 107 3.27 9.82 -5.79
N MET A 108 3.98 9.98 -4.66
CA MET A 108 5.42 10.20 -4.63
C MET A 108 6.20 9.07 -5.32
N LEU A 109 5.86 7.82 -5.00
CA LEU A 109 6.49 6.65 -5.61
C LEU A 109 6.20 6.58 -7.11
N GLY A 110 4.95 6.77 -7.50
CA GLY A 110 4.53 6.76 -8.90
C GLY A 110 5.22 7.85 -9.72
N LEU A 111 5.25 9.10 -9.22
CA LEU A 111 5.95 10.19 -9.91
C LEU A 111 7.46 9.92 -10.05
N ALA A 112 8.11 9.42 -9.00
CA ALA A 112 9.53 9.07 -9.06
C ALA A 112 9.81 7.99 -10.12
N MET A 113 8.97 6.95 -10.17
CA MET A 113 9.05 5.89 -11.18
C MET A 113 8.78 6.41 -12.60
N TYR A 114 7.83 7.32 -12.78
CA TYR A 114 7.50 7.91 -14.08
C TYR A 114 8.63 8.79 -14.62
N LEU A 115 9.18 9.65 -13.77
CA LEU A 115 10.29 10.55 -14.11
C LEU A 115 11.63 9.82 -14.25
N GLY A 116 11.70 8.54 -13.90
CA GLY A 116 12.95 7.76 -13.89
C GLY A 116 13.93 8.23 -12.82
N VAL A 117 13.44 8.90 -11.77
CA VAL A 117 14.25 9.35 -10.64
C VAL A 117 14.67 8.14 -9.82
N ASP A 118 15.88 8.21 -9.27
CA ASP A 118 16.40 7.18 -8.41
C ASP A 118 15.55 7.07 -7.12
N LEU A 119 14.87 5.93 -6.95
CA LEU A 119 13.96 5.67 -5.83
C LEU A 119 14.65 5.79 -4.46
N ARG A 120 15.98 5.69 -4.42
CA ARG A 120 16.79 5.82 -3.19
C ARG A 120 16.54 7.11 -2.44
N TYR A 121 16.33 8.22 -3.16
CA TYR A 121 16.06 9.51 -2.54
C TYR A 121 14.68 9.58 -1.87
N LEU A 122 13.77 8.67 -2.23
CA LEU A 122 12.44 8.58 -1.64
C LEU A 122 12.40 7.72 -0.37
N SER A 123 13.45 6.94 -0.12
CA SER A 123 13.50 5.99 0.99
C SER A 123 13.31 6.64 2.36
N LEU A 124 13.97 7.78 2.59
CA LEU A 124 13.90 8.48 3.87
C LEU A 124 12.49 9.09 4.11
N PRO A 125 11.89 9.85 3.15
CA PRO A 125 10.51 10.28 3.29
C PRO A 125 9.52 9.12 3.54
N ILE A 126 9.64 8.00 2.80
CA ILE A 126 8.78 6.82 2.98
C ILE A 126 8.93 6.26 4.41
N ALA A 127 10.16 6.15 4.91
CA ALA A 127 10.40 5.70 6.28
C ALA A 127 9.81 6.65 7.32
N LEU A 128 9.85 7.96 7.12
CA LEU A 128 9.26 8.91 8.06
C LEU A 128 7.73 8.85 8.08
N PHE A 129 7.10 8.65 6.92
CA PHE A 129 5.65 8.41 6.84
C PHE A 129 5.20 7.12 7.52
N SER A 130 6.13 6.22 7.88
CA SER A 130 5.77 5.01 8.62
C SER A 130 5.34 5.30 10.06
N ILE A 131 5.83 6.39 10.66
CA ILE A 131 5.57 6.74 12.06
C ILE A 131 4.06 6.85 12.33
N PRO A 132 3.29 7.70 11.63
CA PRO A 132 1.85 7.79 11.85
C PRO A 132 1.13 6.46 11.59
N VAL A 133 1.56 5.70 10.58
CA VAL A 133 0.98 4.38 10.25
C VAL A 133 1.15 3.39 11.42
N ILE A 134 2.33 3.35 12.05
CA ILE A 134 2.58 2.50 13.22
C ILE A 134 1.77 2.99 14.42
N VAL A 135 1.71 4.30 14.65
CA VAL A 135 0.93 4.90 15.75
C VAL A 135 -0.55 4.49 15.65
N TYR A 136 -1.15 4.60 14.47
CA TYR A 136 -2.52 4.13 14.25
C TYR A 136 -2.67 2.62 14.48
N GLY A 137 -1.69 1.81 14.06
CA GLY A 137 -1.71 0.37 14.34
C GLY A 137 -1.72 0.06 15.84
N VAL A 138 -0.94 0.80 16.64
CA VAL A 138 -0.93 0.68 18.10
C VAL A 138 -2.26 1.16 18.70
N ASP A 139 -2.80 2.27 18.19
CA ASP A 139 -4.05 2.86 18.69
C ASP A 139 -5.27 1.93 18.48
N ILE A 140 -5.38 1.26 17.32
CA ILE A 140 -6.38 0.18 17.09
C ILE A 140 -6.32 -0.85 18.21
N LEU A 141 -5.11 -1.29 18.55
CA LEU A 141 -4.91 -2.41 19.47
C LEU A 141 -5.21 -2.02 20.91
N MET A 142 -4.76 -0.83 21.32
CA MET A 142 -4.95 -0.34 22.69
C MET A 142 -6.42 -0.04 22.99
N HIS A 143 -7.15 0.53 22.04
CA HIS A 143 -8.53 0.98 22.26
C HIS A 143 -9.59 0.05 21.66
N GLY A 144 -9.20 -1.06 21.04
CA GLY A 144 -10.13 -2.03 20.47
C GLY A 144 -11.05 -1.41 19.42
N LEU A 145 -10.49 -0.54 18.57
CA LEU A 145 -11.28 0.35 17.70
C LEU A 145 -12.05 -0.36 16.59
N THR A 146 -11.88 -1.68 16.44
CA THR A 146 -12.48 -2.50 15.37
C THR A 146 -13.03 -3.81 15.93
N THR A 147 -13.89 -4.49 15.17
CA THR A 147 -14.36 -5.85 15.50
C THR A 147 -13.23 -6.87 15.56
N GLU A 148 -12.15 -6.65 14.81
CA GLU A 148 -10.96 -7.50 14.76
C GLU A 148 -9.66 -6.69 15.00
N PRO A 149 -9.42 -6.16 16.21
CA PRO A 149 -8.32 -5.23 16.49
C PRO A 149 -6.95 -5.80 16.16
N LEU A 150 -6.76 -7.11 16.37
CA LEU A 150 -5.49 -7.77 16.13
C LEU A 150 -5.12 -7.76 14.64
N PHE A 151 -6.07 -8.05 13.75
CA PHE A 151 -5.81 -8.08 12.31
C PHE A 151 -5.62 -6.68 11.74
N ALA A 152 -6.46 -5.72 12.16
CA ALA A 152 -6.33 -4.33 11.74
C ALA A 152 -5.00 -3.72 12.23
N SER A 153 -4.64 -3.92 13.51
CA SER A 153 -3.36 -3.48 14.06
C SER A 153 -2.18 -4.13 13.31
N GLY A 154 -2.24 -5.45 13.10
CA GLY A 154 -1.24 -6.19 12.35
C GLY A 154 -1.03 -5.63 10.95
N MET A 155 -2.10 -5.32 10.22
CA MET A 155 -2.03 -4.71 8.89
C MET A 155 -1.23 -3.39 8.90
N TYR A 156 -1.57 -2.47 9.81
CA TYR A 156 -0.90 -1.17 9.94
C TYR A 156 0.55 -1.31 10.39
N ILE A 157 0.83 -2.12 11.42
CA ILE A 157 2.18 -2.29 11.95
C ILE A 157 3.08 -2.96 10.91
N LEU A 158 2.61 -3.99 10.20
CA LEU A 158 3.38 -4.64 9.14
C LEU A 158 3.69 -3.67 7.99
N LEU A 159 2.71 -2.86 7.57
CA LEU A 159 2.92 -1.81 6.56
C LEU A 159 3.93 -0.77 7.04
N GLY A 160 3.76 -0.28 8.26
CA GLY A 160 4.66 0.68 8.88
C GLY A 160 6.08 0.15 9.00
N LEU A 161 6.26 -1.10 9.43
CA LEU A 161 7.58 -1.74 9.47
C LEU A 161 8.19 -1.88 8.07
N ALA A 162 7.40 -2.25 7.05
CA ALA A 162 7.88 -2.32 5.67
C ALA A 162 8.40 -0.97 5.17
N MET A 163 7.68 0.11 5.46
CA MET A 163 8.08 1.47 5.14
C MET A 163 9.33 1.91 5.91
N LEU A 164 9.36 1.65 7.23
CA LEU A 164 10.44 2.05 8.12
C LEU A 164 11.79 1.42 7.72
N ILE A 165 11.80 0.14 7.37
CA ILE A 165 13.02 -0.59 7.00
C ILE A 165 13.38 -0.45 5.51
N SER A 166 12.50 0.16 4.70
CA SER A 166 12.71 0.33 3.25
C SER A 166 14.04 1.04 2.88
N PRO A 167 14.59 2.00 3.66
CA PRO A 167 15.92 2.54 3.39
C PRO A 167 17.02 1.48 3.40
N GLY A 168 16.89 0.42 4.20
CA GLY A 168 17.83 -0.71 4.21
C GLY A 168 17.75 -1.56 2.93
N ALA A 169 16.63 -1.53 2.21
CA ALA A 169 16.52 -2.14 0.88
C ALA A 169 17.03 -1.19 -0.21
N MET A 170 16.81 0.10 -0.06
CA MET A 170 17.03 1.07 -1.14
C MET A 170 18.45 1.67 -1.13
N LEU A 171 19.00 2.05 0.03
CA LEU A 171 20.29 2.76 0.13
C LEU A 171 21.53 1.86 -0.04
N PRO A 172 21.63 0.68 0.62
CA PRO A 172 22.81 -0.16 0.51
C PRO A 172 22.99 -0.74 -0.89
N ARG A 173 24.22 -1.12 -1.25
CA ARG A 173 24.52 -1.88 -2.47
C ARG A 173 24.85 -3.33 -2.15
N GLY A 174 24.55 -4.23 -3.08
CA GLY A 174 24.88 -5.65 -2.99
C GLY A 174 23.84 -6.47 -2.21
N ASN A 175 24.30 -7.50 -1.47
CA ASN A 175 23.41 -8.50 -0.88
C ASN A 175 22.50 -7.94 0.24
N ALA A 176 22.94 -6.89 0.95
CA ALA A 176 22.14 -6.28 2.03
C ALA A 176 20.81 -5.72 1.51
N SER A 177 20.86 -4.96 0.39
CA SER A 177 19.66 -4.43 -0.28
C SER A 177 18.68 -5.54 -0.66
N ARG A 178 19.20 -6.68 -1.14
CA ARG A 178 18.38 -7.83 -1.51
C ARG A 178 17.71 -8.49 -0.31
N TYR A 179 18.43 -8.73 0.78
CA TYR A 179 17.87 -9.39 1.96
C TYR A 179 16.81 -8.51 2.63
N VAL A 180 17.11 -7.22 2.82
CA VAL A 180 16.12 -6.28 3.37
C VAL A 180 14.95 -6.10 2.41
N GLY A 181 15.20 -6.03 1.10
CA GLY A 181 14.15 -5.99 0.09
C GLY A 181 13.22 -7.20 0.13
N ALA A 182 13.75 -8.41 0.38
CA ALA A 182 12.93 -9.60 0.56
C ALA A 182 12.07 -9.52 1.83
N ILE A 183 12.60 -8.99 2.93
CA ILE A 183 11.83 -8.77 4.16
C ILE A 183 10.71 -7.76 3.92
N VAL A 184 11.02 -6.60 3.32
CA VAL A 184 10.03 -5.56 2.95
C VAL A 184 8.93 -6.17 2.08
N MET A 185 9.30 -6.94 1.06
CA MET A 185 8.36 -7.62 0.17
C MET A 185 7.41 -8.55 0.95
N ILE A 186 7.92 -9.36 1.88
CA ILE A 186 7.09 -10.25 2.71
C ILE A 186 6.14 -9.44 3.60
N LEU A 187 6.62 -8.38 4.25
CA LEU A 187 5.79 -7.53 5.11
C LEU A 187 4.66 -6.86 4.32
N LEU A 188 4.94 -6.36 3.11
CA LEU A 188 3.93 -5.78 2.21
C LEU A 188 2.89 -6.82 1.79
N ILE A 189 3.32 -8.04 1.46
CA ILE A 189 2.40 -9.13 1.10
C ILE A 189 1.49 -9.48 2.28
N LEU A 190 2.07 -9.67 3.48
CA LEU A 190 1.30 -10.01 4.67
C LEU A 190 0.28 -8.91 5.03
N SER A 191 0.71 -7.65 5.00
CA SER A 191 -0.17 -6.51 5.22
C SER A 191 -1.28 -6.44 4.14
N GLY A 192 -0.94 -6.66 2.87
CA GLY A 192 -1.92 -6.69 1.78
C GLY A 192 -2.94 -7.82 1.91
N VAL A 193 -2.52 -9.00 2.36
CA VAL A 193 -3.44 -10.12 2.65
C VAL A 193 -4.38 -9.78 3.80
N LEU A 194 -3.88 -9.15 4.88
CA LEU A 194 -4.74 -8.68 5.97
C LEU A 194 -5.72 -7.62 5.50
N ALA A 195 -5.29 -6.68 4.65
CA ALA A 195 -6.17 -5.66 4.07
C ALA A 195 -7.31 -6.30 3.26
N PHE A 196 -7.02 -7.31 2.43
CA PHE A 196 -8.05 -8.07 1.73
C PHE A 196 -8.96 -8.83 2.68
N PHE A 197 -8.40 -9.52 3.66
CA PHE A 197 -9.17 -10.29 4.62
C PHE A 197 -10.22 -9.41 5.33
N ILE A 198 -9.81 -8.24 5.82
CA ILE A 198 -10.71 -7.30 6.50
C ILE A 198 -11.70 -6.70 5.50
N GLY A 199 -11.23 -6.17 4.36
CA GLY A 199 -12.10 -5.48 3.39
C GLY A 199 -13.14 -6.39 2.73
N ILE A 200 -12.77 -7.62 2.37
CA ILE A 200 -13.70 -8.60 1.79
C ILE A 200 -14.73 -9.03 2.84
N SER A 201 -14.28 -9.33 4.06
CA SER A 201 -15.18 -9.74 5.15
C SER A 201 -16.18 -8.64 5.50
N ALA A 202 -15.73 -7.39 5.58
CA ALA A 202 -16.57 -6.22 5.81
C ALA A 202 -17.59 -6.05 4.68
N THR A 203 -17.18 -6.18 3.41
CA THR A 203 -18.08 -6.08 2.25
C THR A 203 -19.25 -7.07 2.34
N PHE A 204 -18.97 -8.34 2.68
CA PHE A 204 -20.04 -9.34 2.84
C PHE A 204 -20.94 -9.04 4.04
N GLN A 205 -20.39 -8.58 5.16
CA GLN A 205 -21.18 -8.21 6.33
C GLN A 205 -22.07 -6.99 6.06
N HIS A 206 -21.51 -5.93 5.47
CA HIS A 206 -22.24 -4.73 5.12
C HIS A 206 -23.35 -5.03 4.13
N THR A 207 -23.07 -5.73 3.02
CA THR A 207 -24.10 -6.07 2.02
C THR A 207 -25.27 -6.88 2.59
N LEU A 208 -25.02 -7.78 3.55
CA LEU A 208 -26.07 -8.51 4.27
C LEU A 208 -26.96 -7.59 5.12
N ILE A 209 -26.38 -6.57 5.75
CA ILE A 209 -27.13 -5.57 6.52
C ILE A 209 -27.94 -4.67 5.58
N TRP A 210 -27.33 -4.21 4.48
CA TRP A 210 -27.98 -3.41 3.45
C TRP A 210 -29.17 -4.09 2.79
N MET A 211 -29.12 -5.41 2.61
CA MET A 211 -30.24 -6.18 2.07
C MET A 211 -31.50 -6.06 2.93
N LYS A 212 -31.34 -5.85 4.25
CA LYS A 212 -32.45 -5.68 5.20
C LYS A 212 -32.88 -4.22 5.35
N TRP A 213 -32.15 -3.29 4.73
CA TRP A 213 -32.45 -1.88 4.81
C TRP A 213 -33.61 -1.51 3.89
N ALA A 214 -34.66 -0.93 4.47
CA ALA A 214 -35.73 -0.28 3.73
C ALA A 214 -35.64 1.23 4.02
N PRO A 215 -35.73 2.09 2.99
CA PRO A 215 -35.88 3.52 3.24
C PRO A 215 -37.17 3.76 4.05
N TRP A 216 -37.08 4.67 5.02
CA TRP A 216 -38.19 5.10 5.90
C TRP A 216 -39.48 5.48 5.15
N TYR A 217 -39.40 5.76 3.85
CA TYR A 217 -40.55 6.05 3.00
C TYR A 217 -40.97 4.79 2.24
N GLY A 218 -41.82 3.94 2.85
CA GLY A 218 -42.47 2.86 2.09
C GLY A 218 -42.82 1.56 2.83
N THR A 219 -42.52 1.39 4.11
CA THR A 219 -43.03 0.23 4.86
C THR A 219 -44.43 0.52 5.41
N SER A 220 -45.43 0.45 4.55
CA SER A 220 -46.81 0.11 4.94
C SER A 220 -47.11 -1.28 4.40
N GLY A 221 -47.10 -2.28 5.27
CA GLY A 221 -47.40 -3.68 4.95
C GLY A 221 -46.63 -4.64 5.84
#